data_AF-A0A0M1JT34-F1
#
_entry.id   AF-A0A0M1JT34-F1
#
_cell.length_a   1.000
_cell.length_b   1.000
_cell.length_c   1.000
_cell.angle_alpha   90.00
_cell.angle_beta   90.00
_cell.angle_gamma   90.00
#
_symmetry.space_group_name_H-M   'P 1'
#
loop_
_entity.id
_entity.type
_entity.pdbx_description
1 polymer ?
#
loop_
_entity_poly.entity_id
_entity_poly.type
_entity_poly.pdbx_seq_one_letter_code
_entity_poly.pdbx_strand_id
1 'polypeptide(L)'
;MRRIDVIGIGLGMFLAGGLVYLALEFAGLDSQSAGIWSQAVLVGGVVGWLLTYLFRTLTQQMTLNQQIKEYKEAVLTKQLEEMSPEELAKLQAEIEAEKKS
;
A
#
# COMPACT_ATOMS: atom_id res chain seq x y z
N MET A 1 17.90 -1.78 -3.77
CA MET A 1 18.61 -1.73 -2.48
C MET A 1 20.00 -2.31 -2.65
N ARG A 2 21.04 -1.61 -2.20
CA ARG A 2 22.43 -2.09 -2.17
C ARG A 2 22.65 -2.89 -0.88
N ARG A 3 23.68 -3.75 -0.86
CA ARG A 3 24.02 -4.57 0.33
C ARG A 3 24.24 -3.73 1.59
N ILE A 4 24.88 -2.56 1.45
CA ILE A 4 25.12 -1.64 2.56
C ILE A 4 23.84 -1.07 3.17
N ASP A 5 22.80 -0.88 2.34
CA ASP A 5 21.52 -0.34 2.82
C ASP A 5 20.84 -1.36 3.76
N VAL A 6 20.97 -2.66 3.45
CA VAL A 6 20.43 -3.75 4.30
C VAL A 6 21.13 -3.80 5.65
N ILE A 7 22.47 -3.68 5.65
CA ILE A 7 23.26 -3.64 6.90
C ILE A 7 22.88 -2.42 7.74
N GLY A 8 22.74 -1.25 7.09
CA GLY A 8 22.32 -0.02 7.76
C GLY A 8 20.94 -0.14 8.41
N ILE A 9 19.96 -0.72 7.71
CA ILE A 9 18.62 -0.96 8.26
C ILE A 9 18.67 -1.93 9.44
N GLY A 10 19.43 -3.03 9.31
CA GLY A 10 19.57 -4.02 10.39
C GLY A 10 20.18 -3.42 11.66
N LEU A 11 21.27 -2.66 11.52
CA LEU A 11 21.90 -1.96 12.64
C LEU A 11 21.00 -0.88 13.23
N GLY A 12 20.29 -0.12 12.39
CA GLY A 12 19.33 0.89 12.85
C GLY A 12 18.20 0.27 13.67
N MET A 13 17.65 -0.85 13.22
CA MET A 13 16.60 -1.58 13.94
C MET A 13 17.11 -2.11 15.28
N PHE A 14 18.32 -2.68 15.31
CA PHE A 14 18.95 -3.17 16.54
C PHE A 14 19.16 -2.04 17.56
N LEU A 15 19.73 -0.92 17.13
CA LEU A 15 19.95 0.25 18.00
C LEU A 15 18.62 0.83 18.49
N ALA A 16 17.61 0.94 17.62
CA ALA A 16 16.28 1.41 18.01
C ALA A 16 15.64 0.48 19.07
N GLY A 17 15.74 -0.84 18.90
CA GLY A 17 15.25 -1.81 19.89
C GLY A 17 15.98 -1.68 21.23
N GLY A 18 17.30 -1.52 21.20
CA GLY A 18 18.10 -1.26 22.40
C GLY A 18 17.72 0.05 23.11
N LEU A 19 17.44 1.12 22.35
CA LEU A 19 16.96 2.38 22.91
C LEU A 19 15.58 2.24 23.57
N VAL A 20 14.66 1.49 22.97
CA VAL A 20 13.35 1.19 23.58
C VAL A 20 13.54 0.41 24.88
N TYR A 21 14.39 -0.61 24.89
CA TYR A 21 14.72 -1.36 26.10
C TYR A 21 15.26 -0.46 27.21
N LEU A 22 16.28 0.36 26.92
CA LEU A 22 16.88 1.27 27.90
C LEU A 22 15.88 2.34 28.40
N ALA A 23 15.01 2.83 27.52
CA ALA A 23 13.95 3.77 27.90
C ALA A 23 12.94 3.13 28.86
N LEU A 24 12.60 1.85 28.66
CA LEU A 24 11.70 1.11 29.53
C LEU A 24 12.34 0.80 30.90
N GLU A 25 13.62 0.40 30.93
CA GLU A 25 14.35 0.25 32.20
C GLU A 25 14.45 1.59 32.94
N PHE A 26 14.76 2.68 32.23
CA PHE A 26 14.80 4.02 32.81
C PHE A 26 13.44 4.47 33.37
N ALA A 27 12.35 4.02 32.76
CA ALA A 27 10.99 4.23 33.24
C ALA A 27 10.63 3.36 34.47
N GLY A 28 11.54 2.50 34.93
CA GLY A 28 11.39 1.70 36.15
C GLY A 28 10.93 0.26 35.93
N LEU A 29 10.91 -0.23 34.69
CA LEU A 29 10.66 -1.65 34.44
C LEU A 29 11.90 -2.49 34.81
N ASP A 30 11.67 -3.69 35.34
CA ASP A 30 12.74 -4.67 35.48
C ASP A 30 13.23 -5.14 34.10
N SER A 31 14.44 -5.66 34.04
CA SER A 31 15.11 -6.06 32.79
C SER A 31 14.33 -7.11 32.00
N GLN A 32 13.64 -8.04 32.67
CA GLN A 32 12.85 -9.06 32.00
C GLN A 32 11.60 -8.44 31.35
N SER A 33 10.87 -7.61 32.09
CA SER A 33 9.70 -6.89 31.57
C SER A 33 10.07 -5.93 30.44
N ALA A 34 11.17 -5.17 30.59
CA ALA A 34 11.67 -4.26 29.56
C ALA A 34 12.03 -5.03 28.28
N GLY A 35 12.65 -6.21 28.41
CA GLY A 35 12.92 -7.11 27.29
C GLY A 35 11.66 -7.56 26.56
N ILE A 36 10.65 -8.03 27.29
CA ILE A 36 9.36 -8.46 26.70
C ILE A 36 8.67 -7.31 25.96
N TRP A 37 8.58 -6.13 26.57
CA TRP A 37 7.90 -4.99 25.98
C TRP A 37 8.65 -4.41 24.77
N SER A 38 9.99 -4.35 24.81
CA SER A 38 10.78 -3.94 23.65
C SER A 38 10.56 -4.88 22.45
N GLN A 39 10.48 -6.19 22.70
CA GLN A 39 10.16 -7.18 21.66
C GLN A 39 8.71 -7.06 21.17
N ALA A 40 7.76 -6.83 22.06
CA ALA A 40 6.36 -6.60 21.68
C ALA A 40 6.20 -5.38 20.78
N VAL A 41 6.93 -4.30 21.06
CA VAL A 41 6.98 -3.10 20.19
C VAL A 41 7.55 -3.44 18.81
N LEU A 42 8.65 -4.18 18.74
CA LEU A 42 9.24 -4.61 17.46
C LEU A 42 8.26 -5.45 16.64
N VAL A 43 7.67 -6.48 17.26
CA VAL A 43 6.69 -7.36 16.60
C VAL A 43 5.45 -6.57 16.18
N GLY A 44 4.94 -5.69 17.04
CA GLY A 44 3.83 -4.80 16.72
C GLY A 44 4.13 -3.88 15.54
N GLY A 45 5.35 -3.35 15.46
CA GLY A 45 5.83 -2.56 14.32
C GLY A 45 5.85 -3.36 13.02
N VAL A 46 6.33 -4.61 13.05
CA VAL A 46 6.34 -5.51 11.89
C VAL A 46 4.91 -5.85 11.46
N VAL A 47 4.03 -6.19 12.41
CA VAL A 47 2.61 -6.44 12.13
C VAL A 47 1.96 -5.20 11.52
N GLY A 48 2.19 -4.02 12.10
CA GLY A 48 1.72 -2.75 11.56
C GLY A 48 2.20 -2.52 10.13
N TRP A 49 3.48 -2.78 9.85
CA TRP A 49 4.02 -2.67 8.49
C TRP A 49 3.32 -3.65 7.53
N LEU A 50 3.12 -4.92 7.91
CA LEU A 50 2.39 -5.90 7.10
C LEU A 50 0.94 -5.46 6.82
N LEU A 51 0.26 -4.87 7.81
CA LEU A 51 -1.08 -4.32 7.63
C LEU A 51 -1.11 -3.21 6.56
N THR A 52 -0.05 -2.41 6.41
CA THR A 52 0.02 -1.42 5.31
C THR A 52 0.07 -2.06 3.93
N TYR A 53 0.68 -3.25 3.80
CA TYR A 53 0.65 -4.02 2.55
C TYR A 53 -0.74 -4.59 2.29
N LEU A 54 -1.37 -5.17 3.31
CA LEU A 54 -2.73 -5.70 3.18
C LEU A 54 -3.72 -4.59 2.79
N PHE A 55 -3.64 -3.42 3.43
CA PHE A 55 -4.50 -2.28 3.12
C PHE A 55 -4.37 -1.84 1.66
N ARG A 56 -3.15 -1.70 1.13
CA ARG A 56 -2.92 -1.36 -0.29
C ARG A 56 -3.49 -2.40 -1.25
N THR A 57 -3.41 -3.67 -0.87
CA THR A 57 -3.94 -4.77 -1.67
C THR A 57 -5.48 -4.73 -1.71
N LEU A 58 -6.11 -4.59 -0.55
CA LEU A 58 -7.59 -4.53 -0.43
C LEU A 58 -8.18 -3.30 -1.10
N THR A 59 -7.50 -2.16 -1.02
CA THR A 59 -7.90 -0.92 -1.69
C THR A 59 -7.53 -0.87 -3.18
N GLN A 60 -6.91 -1.93 -3.70
CA GLN A 60 -6.41 -1.99 -5.07
C GLN A 60 -5.49 -0.80 -5.44
N GLN A 61 -4.84 -0.16 -4.46
CA GLN A 61 -3.90 0.95 -4.67
C GLN A 61 -2.50 0.43 -5.00
N MET A 62 -2.43 -0.38 -6.04
CA MET A 62 -1.18 -0.94 -6.56
C MET A 62 -0.90 -0.36 -7.93
N THR A 63 0.37 -0.21 -8.26
CA THR A 63 0.81 0.37 -9.55
C THR A 63 0.21 -0.39 -10.74
N LEU A 64 0.14 -1.73 -10.67
CA LEU A 64 -0.46 -2.52 -11.74
C LEU A 64 -1.95 -2.18 -11.98
N ASN A 65 -2.71 -1.93 -10.91
CA ASN A 65 -4.13 -1.58 -11.03
C ASN A 65 -4.31 -0.22 -11.71
N GLN A 66 -3.44 0.74 -11.39
CA GLN A 66 -3.41 2.05 -12.07
C GLN A 66 -3.05 1.89 -13.54
N GLN A 67 -1.99 1.13 -13.85
CA GLN A 67 -1.57 0.87 -15.23
C GLN A 67 -2.68 0.22 -16.06
N ILE A 68 -3.38 -0.78 -15.50
CA ILE A 68 -4.49 -1.44 -16.18
C ILE A 68 -5.64 -0.45 -16.42
N LYS A 69 -5.97 0.40 -15.45
CA LYS A 69 -7.01 1.41 -15.59
C LYS A 69 -6.67 2.40 -16.69
N GLU A 70 -5.49 2.98 -16.64
CA GLU A 70 -4.99 3.96 -17.62
C GLU A 70 -4.94 3.37 -19.03
N TYR A 71 -4.47 2.12 -19.17
CA TYR A 71 -4.45 1.41 -20.44
C TYR A 71 -5.86 1.23 -21.01
N LYS A 72 -6.81 0.75 -20.19
CA LYS A 72 -8.20 0.55 -20.62
C LYS A 72 -8.87 1.86 -21.04
N GLU A 73 -8.63 2.92 -20.28
CA GLU A 73 -9.15 4.26 -20.58
C GLU A 73 -8.60 4.78 -21.91
N ALA A 74 -7.29 4.70 -22.12
CA ALA A 74 -6.66 5.12 -23.37
C ALA A 74 -7.18 4.34 -24.59
N VAL A 75 -7.33 3.02 -24.47
CA VAL A 75 -7.86 2.17 -25.55
C VAL A 75 -9.33 2.49 -25.84
N LEU A 76 -10.15 2.73 -24.81
CA LEU A 76 -11.54 3.11 -24.99
C LEU A 76 -11.66 4.47 -25.68
N THR A 77 -10.87 5.46 -25.25
CA THR A 77 -10.83 6.79 -25.88
C THR A 77 -10.46 6.69 -27.36
N LYS A 78 -9.43 5.89 -27.70
CA LYS A 78 -9.03 5.70 -29.10
C LYS A 78 -10.14 5.11 -29.96
N GLN A 79 -10.83 4.08 -29.45
CA GLN A 79 -11.97 3.50 -30.16
C GLN A 79 -13.11 4.50 -30.36
N LEU A 80 -13.39 5.36 -29.37
CA LEU A 80 -14.41 6.41 -29.49
C LEU A 80 -14.01 7.51 -30.50
N GLU A 81 -12.73 7.87 -30.56
CA GLU A 81 -12.22 8.84 -31.55
C GLU A 81 -12.28 8.30 -32.99
N GLU A 82 -12.18 6.98 -33.17
CA GLU A 82 -12.21 6.31 -34.47
C GLU A 82 -13.63 5.95 -34.95
N MET A 83 -14.63 6.00 -34.08
CA MET A 83 -16.04 5.73 -34.44
C MET A 83 -16.64 6.84 -35.29
N SER A 84 -17.53 6.47 -36.20
CA SER A 84 -18.32 7.43 -36.97
C SER A 84 -19.36 8.16 -36.10
N PRO A 85 -19.82 9.36 -36.52
CA PRO A 85 -20.87 10.09 -35.78
C PRO A 85 -22.17 9.30 -35.60
N GLU A 86 -22.51 8.43 -36.54
CA GLU A 86 -23.71 7.59 -36.50
C GLU A 86 -23.58 6.48 -35.44
N GLU A 87 -22.40 5.83 -35.37
CA GLU A 87 -22.10 4.82 -34.35
C GLU A 87 -22.05 5.42 -32.95
N LEU A 88 -21.46 6.60 -32.79
CA LEU A 88 -21.46 7.34 -31.52
C LEU A 88 -22.88 7.72 -31.09
N ALA A 89 -23.72 8.21 -32.00
CA ALA A 89 -25.12 8.54 -31.70
C ALA A 89 -25.91 7.30 -31.27
N LYS A 90 -25.68 6.15 -31.91
CA LYS A 90 -26.28 4.88 -31.53
C LYS A 90 -25.83 4.44 -30.13
N LEU A 91 -24.53 4.50 -29.84
CA LEU A 91 -23.97 4.16 -28.53
C LEU A 91 -24.54 5.06 -27.43
N GLN A 92 -24.67 6.37 -27.69
CA GLN A 92 -25.28 7.33 -26.78
C GLN A 92 -26.73 6.95 -26.45
N ALA A 93 -27.52 6.57 -27.47
CA ALA A 93 -28.91 6.15 -27.30
C ALA A 93 -29.04 4.87 -26.48
N GLU A 94 -28.14 3.89 -26.67
CA GLU A 94 -28.10 2.65 -25.88
C GLU A 94 -27.81 2.92 -24.40
N ILE A 95 -26.85 3.80 -24.08
CA ILE A 95 -26.53 4.19 -22.69
C ILE A 95 -27.70 4.91 -22.02
N GLU A 96 -28.40 5.79 -22.74
CA GLU A 96 -29.58 6.47 -22.22
C GLU A 96 -30.77 5.55 -21.96
N ALA A 97 -30.93 4.50 -22.79
CA ALA A 97 -31.93 3.47 -22.58
C ALA A 97 -31.62 2.62 -21.33
N GLU A 98 -30.35 2.23 -21.15
CA GLU A 98 -29.91 1.46 -19.98
C GLU A 98 -30.08 2.24 -18.67
N LYS A 99 -29.74 3.54 -18.64
CA LYS A 99 -29.93 4.40 -17.45
C LYS A 99 -31.39 4.61 -17.04
N LYS A 100 -32.34 4.41 -17.96
CA LYS A 100 -33.78 4.54 -17.71
C LYS A 100 -34.44 3.23 -17.29
N SER A 101 -33.72 2.10 -17.38
CA SER A 101 -34.14 0.80 -16.86
C SER A 101 -33.75 0.61 -15.40
#